data_AF-A0A6P0P614-F1
#
_entry.id   AF-A0A6P0P614-F1
#
_cell.length_a   1.000
_cell.length_b   1.000
_cell.length_c   1.000
_cell.angle_alpha   90.00
_cell.angle_beta   90.00
_cell.angle_gamma   90.00
#
_symmetry.space_group_name_H-M   'P 1'
#
loop_
_entity.id
_entity.type
_entity.pdbx_description
1 polymer ?
#
loop_
_entity_poly.entity_id
_entity_poly.type
_entity_poly.pdbx_seq_one_letter_code
_entity_poly.pdbx_strand_id
1 'polypeptide(L)' 'MDGDGEAQKQLKIQTKTEFEQAIILYYQQKYSAAKEIFLNIFHINLEDKAIKLYLKRCQKSQIYGIPEEWKKDIVIIDK' A
#
# COMPACT_ATOMS: atom_id res chain seq x y z
N MET A 1 -12.02 -21.90 7.79
CA MET A 1 -12.60 -21.44 6.51
C MET A 1 -12.17 -19.99 6.42
N ASP A 2 -10.95 -19.77 5.94
CA ASP A 2 -10.30 -18.45 5.98
C ASP A 2 -10.09 -18.01 4.54
N GLY A 3 -11.18 -18.06 3.77
CA GLY A 3 -11.23 -17.50 2.45
C GLY A 3 -11.43 -16.00 2.61
N ASP A 4 -10.35 -15.23 2.48
CA ASP A 4 -10.38 -13.86 1.95
C ASP A 4 -11.39 -13.92 0.78
N GLY A 5 -12.62 -13.47 1.04
CA GLY A 5 -13.78 -13.84 0.23
C GLY A 5 -13.54 -13.46 -1.22
N GLU A 6 -14.13 -14.16 -2.17
CA GLU A 6 -13.93 -13.92 -3.61
C GLU A 6 -14.05 -12.42 -3.99
N ALA A 7 -14.89 -11.68 -3.27
CA ALA A 7 -14.98 -10.21 -3.29
C ALA A 7 -13.66 -9.49 -2.99
N GLN A 8 -12.95 -9.87 -1.92
CA GLN A 8 -11.66 -9.29 -1.53
C GLN A 8 -10.56 -9.59 -2.56
N LYS A 9 -10.66 -10.74 -3.25
CA LYS A 9 -9.77 -11.12 -4.35
C LYS A 9 -10.03 -10.30 -5.61
N GLN A 10 -11.30 -10.05 -5.96
CA GLN A 10 -11.70 -9.20 -7.09
C GLN A 10 -11.35 -7.71 -6.84
N LEU A 11 -11.51 -7.23 -5.62
CA LEU A 11 -11.12 -5.86 -5.24
C LEU A 11 -9.60 -5.66 -5.30
N LYS A 12 -8.81 -6.69 -4.95
CA LYS A 12 -7.35 -6.69 -5.14
C LYS A 12 -6.93 -6.68 -6.61
N ILE A 13 -7.74 -7.24 -7.52
CA ILE A 13 -7.49 -7.15 -8.98
C ILE A 13 -7.79 -5.73 -9.47
N GLN A 14 -8.91 -5.14 -9.04
CA GLN A 14 -9.34 -3.81 -9.45
C GLN A 14 -8.36 -2.72 -9.01
N THR A 15 -7.84 -2.83 -7.78
CA THR A 15 -6.97 -1.82 -7.16
C THR A 15 -5.48 -2.14 -7.30
N LYS A 16 -5.13 -3.23 -7.99
CA LYS A 16 -3.74 -3.73 -8.10
C LYS A 16 -2.80 -2.65 -8.65
N THR A 17 -3.17 -2.08 -9.78
CA THR A 17 -2.37 -1.07 -10.49
C THR A 17 -2.15 0.17 -9.63
N GLU A 18 -3.19 0.65 -8.96
CA GLU A 18 -3.12 1.79 -8.04
C GLU A 18 -2.27 1.46 -6.82
N PHE A 19 -2.40 0.25 -6.27
CA PHE A 19 -1.60 -0.20 -5.15
C PHE A 19 -0.12 -0.26 -5.52
N GLU A 20 0.24 -0.87 -6.64
CA GLU A 20 1.62 -0.92 -7.14
C GLU A 20 2.19 0.48 -7.38
N GLN A 21 1.40 1.38 -7.97
CA GLN A 21 1.78 2.79 -8.15
C GLN A 21 2.03 3.49 -6.80
N ALA A 22 1.16 3.29 -5.81
CA ALA A 22 1.31 3.87 -4.48
C ALA A 22 2.57 3.36 -3.77
N ILE A 23 2.92 2.08 -3.95
CA ILE A 23 4.14 1.48 -3.43
C ILE A 23 5.39 2.10 -4.09
N ILE A 24 5.39 2.26 -5.42
CA ILE A 24 6.49 2.93 -6.13
C ILE A 24 6.68 4.36 -5.61
N LEU A 25 5.59 5.12 -5.49
CA LEU A 25 5.65 6.49 -4.95
C LEU A 25 6.15 6.52 -3.50
N TYR A 26 5.72 5.57 -2.66
CA TYR A 26 6.17 5.45 -1.28
C TYR A 26 7.70 5.26 -1.20
N TYR A 27 8.25 4.36 -2.01
CA TYR A 27 9.71 4.11 -2.03
C TYR A 27 10.51 5.23 -2.73
N GLN A 28 9.88 5.98 -3.65
CA GLN A 28 10.40 7.25 -4.15
C GLN A 28 10.31 8.39 -3.12
N GLN A 29 9.85 8.11 -1.90
CA GLN A 29 9.67 9.08 -0.82
C GLN A 29 8.63 10.17 -1.14
N LYS A 30 7.76 9.93 -2.13
CA LYS A 30 6.62 10.77 -2.50
C LYS A 30 5.41 10.40 -1.63
N TYR A 31 5.57 10.50 -0.32
CA TYR A 31 4.60 9.98 0.65
C TYR A 31 3.21 10.60 0.53
N SER A 32 3.12 11.90 0.21
CA SER A 32 1.83 12.58 0.02
C SER A 32 1.06 11.99 -1.16
N ALA A 33 1.73 11.76 -2.29
CA ALA A 33 1.13 11.17 -3.48
C ALA A 33 0.75 9.69 -3.26
N ALA A 34 1.63 8.93 -2.61
CA ALA A 34 1.33 7.54 -2.23
C ALA A 34 0.10 7.45 -1.31
N LYS A 35 0.02 8.33 -0.30
CA LYS A 35 -1.09 8.38 0.66
C LYS A 35 -2.43 8.67 -0.02
N GLU A 36 -2.47 9.57 -0.99
CA GLU A 36 -3.70 9.89 -1.72
C GLU A 36 -4.26 8.65 -2.44
N ILE A 37 -3.39 7.91 -3.12
CA ILE A 37 -3.79 6.66 -3.79
C ILE A 37 -4.25 5.62 -2.76
N PHE A 38 -3.52 5.44 -1.66
CA PHE A 38 -3.95 4.52 -0.59
C PHE A 38 -5.30 4.92 0.02
N LEU A 39 -5.63 6.21 0.15
CA LEU A 39 -6.94 6.66 0.61
C LEU A 39 -8.05 6.33 -0.39
N ASN A 40 -7.79 6.47 -1.70
CA ASN A 40 -8.75 6.08 -2.73
C ASN A 40 -9.06 4.58 -2.66
N ILE A 41 -8.03 3.74 -2.54
CA ILE A 41 -8.20 2.29 -2.38
C ILE A 41 -8.90 1.96 -1.05
N PHE A 42 -8.59 2.69 0.02
CA PHE A 42 -9.22 2.51 1.33
C PHE A 42 -10.74 2.74 1.27
N HIS A 43 -11.21 3.71 0.49
CA HIS A 43 -12.63 3.97 0.32
C HIS A 43 -13.36 2.84 -0.42
N ILE A 44 -12.64 2.07 -1.24
CA ILE A 44 -13.17 0.89 -1.95
C ILE A 44 -13.23 -0.33 -1.01
N ASN A 45 -12.24 -0.50 -0.13
CA ASN A 45 -12.21 -1.57 0.86
C ASN A 45 -11.71 -1.08 2.22
N LEU A 46 -12.65 -0.65 3.08
CA LEU A 46 -12.37 -0.14 4.43
C LEU A 46 -11.78 -1.21 5.37
N GLU A 47 -11.85 -2.49 5.00
CA GLU A 47 -11.34 -3.60 5.80
C GLU A 47 -9.93 -4.03 5.40
N ASP A 48 -9.38 -3.46 4.31
CA ASP A 48 -8.07 -3.86 3.79
C ASP A 48 -6.93 -3.51 4.77
N LYS A 49 -6.37 -4.56 5.38
CA LYS A 49 -5.29 -4.44 6.37
C LYS A 49 -3.99 -3.94 5.75
N ALA A 50 -3.72 -4.25 4.47
CA ALA A 50 -2.53 -3.79 3.78
C ALA A 50 -2.59 -2.27 3.56
N ILE A 51 -3.75 -1.76 3.14
CA ILE A 51 -3.96 -0.32 2.95
C ILE A 51 -3.80 0.45 4.27
N LYS A 52 -4.42 -0.03 5.35
CA LYS A 52 -4.26 0.57 6.69
C LYS A 52 -2.80 0.60 7.14
N LEU A 53 -2.04 -0.46 6.86
CA LEU A 53 -0.61 -0.53 7.16
C LEU A 53 0.16 0.55 6.38
N TYR A 54 -0.04 0.64 5.06
CA TYR A 54 0.68 1.59 4.23
C TYR A 54 0.31 3.06 4.50
N LEU A 55 -0.94 3.35 4.86
CA LEU A 55 -1.34 4.69 5.34
C LEU A 55 -0.56 5.10 6.60
N LYS A 56 -0.43 4.19 7.57
CA LYS A 56 0.39 4.43 8.78
C LYS A 56 1.86 4.58 8.45
N ARG A 57 2.39 3.79 7.50
CA ARG A 57 3.78 3.90 7.04
C ARG A 57 4.05 5.25 6.37
N CYS A 58 3.14 5.72 5.51
CA CYS A 58 3.25 7.05 4.89
C CYS A 58 3.35 8.15 5.95
N GLN A 59 2.48 8.14 6.96
CA GLN A 59 2.53 9.12 8.06
C GLN A 59 3.85 9.08 8.84
N LYS A 60 4.34 7.89 9.20
CA LYS A 60 5.61 7.76 9.93
C LYS A 60 6.80 8.17 9.07
N SER A 61 6.82 7.79 7.80
CA SER A 61 7.94 8.06 6.90
C SER A 61 8.04 9.52 6.47
N GLN A 62 6.96 10.29 6.56
CA GLN A 62 7.03 11.75 6.43
C GLN A 62 7.90 12.41 7.51
N ILE A 63 8.02 11.80 8.70
CA ILE A 63 8.77 12.34 9.83
C ILE A 63 10.16 11.70 9.94
N TYR A 64 10.24 10.38 9.78
CA TYR A 64 11.45 9.60 10.06
C TYR A 64 12.13 9.00 8.83
N GLY A 65 11.56 9.18 7.63
CA GLY A 65 11.98 8.46 6.43
C GLY A 65 11.60 6.98 6.44
N ILE A 66 12.15 6.20 5.50
CA ILE A 66 11.88 4.75 5.39
C ILE A 66 12.87 3.99 6.30
N PRO A 67 12.39 3.22 7.30
CA PRO A 67 13.23 2.34 8.11
C PRO A 67 13.99 1.35 7.24
N GLU A 68 15.24 1.03 7.59
CA GLU A 68 16.06 0.07 6.85
C GLU A 68 15.43 -1.32 6.76
N GLU A 69 14.67 -1.71 7.79
CA GLU A 69 13.90 -2.96 7.80
C GLU A 69 12.91 -3.04 6.62
N TRP A 70 12.18 -1.95 6.34
CA TRP A 70 11.16 -1.93 5.28
C TRP A 70 11.76 -1.81 3.89
N LYS A 71 13.04 -1.41 3.77
CA LYS A 71 13.75 -1.43 2.48
C LYS A 71 14.06 -2.86 2.02
N LYS A 72 14.05 -3.86 2.92
CA LYS A 72 14.27 -5.26 2.54
C LYS A 72 13.08 -5.89 1.82
N ASP A 73 11.88 -5.32 1.99
CA ASP A 73 10.66 -5.75 1.29
C ASP A 73 10.59 -5.27 -0.18
N ILE A 74 11.51 -4.39 -0.63
CA ILE A 74 11.55 -3.85 -2.02
C ILE A 74 11.87 -4.92 -3.07
N VAL A 75 12.56 -5.99 -2.70
CA VAL A 75 13.17 -6.94 -3.65
C VAL A 75 12.13 -7.72 -4.48
N ILE A 76 10.84 -7.60 -4.17
CA ILE A 76 9.76 -8.35 -4.82
C ILE A 76 9.14 -7.59 -6.03
N ILE A 77 9.44 -6.30 -6.23
CA ILE A 77 8.80 -5.49 -7.30
C ILE A 77 9.64 -5.46 -8.60
N ASP A 78 10.87 -5.97 -8.56
CA ASP A 78 11.82 -5.90 -9.68
C ASP A 78 11.96 -7.23 -10.46
N LYS A 79 10.94 -8.11 -10.45
CA LYS A 79 11.02 -9.39 -11.18
C LYS A 79 9.74 -9.79 -11.90
#